data_AF-A0A2M7J1H5-F1
#
_entry.id   AF-A0A2M7J1H5-F1
#
_cell.length_a   1.000
_cell.length_b   1.000
_cell.length_c   1.000
_cell.angle_alpha   90.00
_cell.angle_beta   90.00
_cell.angle_gamma   90.00
#
_symmetry.space_group_name_H-M   'P 1'
#
loop_
_entity.id
_entity.type
_entity.pdbx_description
1 polymer ?
#
loop_
_entity_poly.entity_id
_entity_poly.type
_entity_poly.pdbx_seq_one_letter_code
_entity_poly.pdbx_strand_id
1 'polypeptide(L)'
;MNAAHIKQVSAAALASIEGILSRWLPGGKQHGHEYQAINPTRTDSKLGSFSINCKTGAWSDFATSDKGGDLVSLVAYLEGTKQGEAATRLADFMGFLTVEKRDPAKRATSAPKKAGNTVAPPKTSKPVWCAVLPVPADAPPPPAAHSKHGKPSMCWAYHNEAGQVLCWVYRFEPKSDGERKQYLPLTYCECEELTTWRWQGLSDPRPLYRLDKLTANAIAPVVVCEGEKAADAAALLFPDAVCTTMLNGAQAPHK
;
A
#
# COMPACT_ATOMS: atom_id res chain seq x y z
N MET A 1 -12.67 13.21 -17.42
CA MET A 1 -13.93 12.74 -16.82
C MET A 1 -14.15 13.49 -15.51
N ASN A 2 -15.34 14.05 -15.23
CA ASN A 2 -15.57 14.85 -14.02
C ASN A 2 -15.88 13.96 -12.80
N ALA A 3 -15.75 14.50 -11.58
CA ALA A 3 -15.96 13.75 -10.34
C ALA A 3 -17.41 13.26 -10.14
N ALA A 4 -18.40 13.92 -10.73
CA ALA A 4 -19.80 13.51 -10.67
C ALA A 4 -20.04 12.20 -11.46
N HIS A 5 -19.41 12.07 -12.63
CA HIS A 5 -19.50 10.87 -13.45
C HIS A 5 -18.84 9.67 -12.76
N ILE A 6 -17.70 9.86 -12.10
CA ILE A 6 -17.04 8.78 -11.33
C ILE A 6 -17.95 8.25 -10.22
N LYS A 7 -18.65 9.14 -9.49
CA LYS A 7 -19.62 8.72 -8.46
C LYS A 7 -20.79 7.95 -9.05
N GLN A 8 -21.30 8.36 -10.21
CA GLN A 8 -22.40 7.68 -10.89
C GLN A 8 -21.99 6.26 -11.34
N VAL A 9 -20.80 6.11 -11.93
CA VAL A 9 -20.25 4.80 -12.31
C VAL A 9 -20.05 3.93 -11.08
N SER A 10 -19.49 4.48 -10.00
CA SER A 10 -19.31 3.75 -8.74
C SER A 10 -20.63 3.23 -8.18
N ALA A 11 -21.68 4.05 -8.15
CA ALA A 11 -22.98 3.65 -7.64
C ALA A 11 -23.61 2.55 -8.50
N ALA A 12 -23.51 2.68 -9.83
CA ALA A 12 -24.02 1.68 -10.74
C ALA A 12 -23.21 0.36 -10.66
N ALA A 13 -21.89 0.44 -10.46
CA ALA A 13 -21.01 -0.71 -10.33
C ALA A 13 -21.37 -1.61 -9.14
N LEU A 14 -21.89 -1.04 -8.04
CA LEU A 14 -22.38 -1.82 -6.90
C LEU A 14 -23.53 -2.77 -7.28
N ALA A 15 -24.40 -2.36 -8.21
CA ALA A 15 -25.50 -3.20 -8.68
C ALA A 15 -25.03 -4.38 -9.54
N SER A 16 -23.80 -4.35 -10.04
CA SER A 16 -23.19 -5.39 -10.89
C SER A 16 -21.91 -5.97 -10.28
N ILE A 17 -21.78 -5.87 -8.95
CA ILE A 17 -20.53 -6.17 -8.23
C ILE A 17 -20.04 -7.61 -8.45
N GLU A 18 -20.94 -8.59 -8.54
CA GLU A 18 -20.57 -10.00 -8.75
C GLU A 18 -19.87 -10.24 -10.10
N GLY A 19 -20.40 -9.66 -11.18
CA GLY A 19 -19.80 -9.74 -12.51
C GLY A 19 -18.46 -9.02 -12.58
N ILE A 20 -18.35 -7.87 -11.89
CA ILE A 20 -17.09 -7.11 -11.79
C ILE A 20 -16.04 -7.92 -11.02
N LEU A 21 -16.38 -8.45 -9.84
CA LEU A 21 -15.45 -9.25 -9.06
C LEU A 21 -15.01 -10.51 -9.79
N SER A 22 -15.93 -11.18 -10.51
CA SER A 22 -15.58 -12.36 -11.32
C SER A 22 -14.58 -12.06 -12.44
N ARG A 23 -14.64 -10.85 -13.02
CA ARG A 23 -13.76 -10.44 -14.12
C ARG A 23 -12.38 -9.97 -13.65
N TRP A 24 -12.31 -9.22 -12.56
CA TRP A 24 -11.06 -8.62 -12.06
C TRP A 24 -10.38 -9.45 -10.97
N LEU A 25 -11.13 -10.28 -10.25
CA LEU A 25 -10.66 -11.13 -9.17
C LEU A 25 -11.23 -12.55 -9.30
N PRO A 26 -10.92 -13.26 -10.41
CA PRO A 26 -11.45 -14.60 -10.63
C PRO A 26 -10.97 -15.56 -9.54
N GLY A 27 -11.87 -16.44 -9.08
CA GLY A 27 -11.56 -17.45 -8.06
C GLY A 27 -11.63 -16.98 -6.60
N GLY A 28 -12.11 -15.76 -6.34
CA GLY A 28 -12.42 -15.33 -4.98
C GLY A 28 -13.64 -16.06 -4.39
N LYS A 29 -13.70 -16.12 -3.06
CA LYS A 29 -14.74 -16.79 -2.28
C LYS A 29 -15.59 -15.77 -1.54
N GLN A 30 -16.90 -15.88 -1.67
CA GLN A 30 -17.84 -15.05 -0.93
C GLN A 30 -18.11 -15.62 0.47
N HIS A 31 -18.00 -14.77 1.49
CA HIS A 31 -18.38 -15.05 2.87
C HIS A 31 -19.36 -13.95 3.33
N GLY A 32 -20.66 -14.23 3.17
CA GLY A 32 -21.72 -13.27 3.49
C GLY A 32 -21.63 -12.02 2.62
N HIS A 33 -21.25 -10.90 3.23
CA HIS A 33 -21.11 -9.60 2.55
C HIS A 33 -19.67 -9.25 2.19
N GLU A 34 -18.71 -10.14 2.46
CA GLU A 34 -17.31 -9.97 2.09
C GLU A 34 -16.94 -10.94 0.97
N TYR A 35 -16.19 -10.46 -0.01
CA TYR A 35 -15.58 -11.26 -1.06
C TYR A 35 -14.08 -11.27 -0.87
N GLN A 36 -13.52 -12.45 -0.61
CA GLN A 36 -12.09 -12.62 -0.38
C GLN A 36 -11.43 -13.20 -1.62
N ALA A 37 -10.41 -12.53 -2.13
CA ALA A 37 -9.67 -12.96 -3.31
C ALA A 37 -8.18 -13.01 -3.02
N ILE A 38 -7.42 -13.60 -3.95
CA ILE A 38 -5.97 -13.44 -4.00
C ILE A 38 -5.73 -12.07 -4.65
N ASN A 39 -4.88 -11.23 -4.06
CA ASN A 39 -4.53 -9.96 -4.66
C ASN A 39 -3.58 -10.20 -5.86
N PRO A 40 -4.01 -9.95 -7.11
CA PRO A 40 -3.19 -10.21 -8.29
C PRO A 40 -2.03 -9.22 -8.45
N THR A 41 -2.01 -8.12 -7.69
CA THR A 41 -0.87 -7.18 -7.66
C THR A 41 0.26 -7.65 -6.75
N ARG A 42 0.11 -8.81 -6.10
CA ARG A 42 1.07 -9.43 -5.20
C ARG A 42 1.48 -10.82 -5.71
N THR A 43 2.72 -11.22 -5.43
CA THR A 43 3.29 -12.53 -5.81
C THR A 43 2.90 -13.67 -4.86
N ASP A 44 2.16 -13.40 -3.77
CA ASP A 44 1.77 -14.40 -2.77
C ASP A 44 0.38 -14.99 -3.07
N SER A 45 0.24 -16.31 -2.83
CA SER A 45 -0.88 -17.15 -3.26
C SER A 45 -1.88 -17.50 -2.14
N LYS A 46 -1.79 -16.84 -0.98
CA LYS A 46 -2.69 -17.06 0.16
C LYS A 46 -3.96 -16.20 0.11
N LEU A 47 -5.11 -16.86 0.19
CA LEU A 47 -6.45 -16.26 0.31
C LEU A 47 -6.63 -15.61 1.70
N GLY A 48 -7.41 -14.52 1.75
CA GLY A 48 -7.96 -13.96 3.00
C GLY A 48 -7.38 -12.61 3.45
N SER A 49 -6.27 -12.14 2.87
CA SER A 49 -5.74 -10.79 3.15
C SER A 49 -6.40 -9.71 2.31
N PHE A 50 -7.01 -10.05 1.18
CA PHE A 50 -7.68 -9.09 0.30
C PHE A 50 -9.19 -9.30 0.34
N SER A 51 -9.90 -8.32 0.91
CA SER A 51 -11.34 -8.39 1.18
C SER A 51 -12.07 -7.21 0.55
N ILE A 52 -13.21 -7.49 -0.09
CA ILE A 52 -14.09 -6.52 -0.72
C ILE A 52 -15.47 -6.65 -0.12
N ASN A 53 -16.00 -5.54 0.41
CA ASN A 53 -17.34 -5.50 0.95
C ASN A 53 -18.37 -5.35 -0.17
N CYS A 54 -19.17 -6.39 -0.41
CA CYS A 54 -20.14 -6.44 -1.51
C CYS A 54 -21.31 -5.45 -1.37
N LYS A 55 -21.55 -4.88 -0.17
CA LYS A 55 -22.62 -3.87 0.03
C LYS A 55 -22.17 -2.46 -0.30
N THR A 56 -20.90 -2.16 -0.03
CA THR A 56 -20.37 -0.79 -0.10
C THR A 56 -19.36 -0.61 -1.23
N GLY A 57 -18.79 -1.68 -1.75
CA GLY A 57 -17.70 -1.67 -2.73
C GLY A 57 -16.36 -1.24 -2.15
N ALA A 58 -16.31 -0.96 -0.84
CA ALA A 58 -15.07 -0.70 -0.14
C ALA A 58 -14.23 -1.97 -0.08
N TRP A 59 -12.92 -1.82 -0.19
CA TRP A 59 -11.99 -2.94 -0.21
C TRP A 59 -10.75 -2.61 0.60
N SER A 60 -10.08 -3.65 1.07
CA SER A 60 -8.82 -3.55 1.78
C SER A 60 -7.97 -4.77 1.52
N ASP A 61 -6.68 -4.53 1.25
CA ASP A 61 -5.64 -5.52 1.39
C ASP A 61 -4.98 -5.33 2.75
N PHE A 62 -5.26 -6.22 3.68
CA PHE A 62 -4.70 -6.21 5.03
C PHE A 62 -3.21 -6.53 5.07
N ALA A 63 -2.65 -7.12 4.00
CA ALA A 63 -1.21 -7.40 3.93
C ALA A 63 -0.40 -6.18 3.47
N THR A 64 -0.90 -5.44 2.48
CA THR A 64 -0.23 -4.24 1.95
C THR A 64 -0.74 -2.94 2.57
N SER A 65 -1.82 -3.01 3.36
CA SER A 65 -2.56 -1.87 3.92
C SER A 65 -3.17 -0.94 2.85
N ASP A 66 -3.18 -1.36 1.59
CA ASP A 66 -3.90 -0.70 0.50
C ASP A 66 -5.41 -0.82 0.74
N LYS A 67 -6.14 0.25 0.44
CA LYS A 67 -7.59 0.27 0.58
C LYS A 67 -8.22 1.31 -0.32
N GLY A 68 -9.49 1.08 -0.63
CA GLY A 68 -10.31 2.02 -1.39
C GLY A 68 -11.76 1.97 -0.95
N GLY A 69 -12.47 3.06 -1.21
CA GLY A 69 -13.85 3.25 -0.77
C GLY A 69 -14.90 2.74 -1.76
N ASP A 70 -14.49 2.34 -2.95
CA ASP A 70 -15.39 1.96 -4.03
C ASP A 70 -14.73 1.05 -5.09
N LEU A 71 -15.56 0.48 -5.98
CA LEU A 71 -15.11 -0.39 -7.06
C LEU A 71 -14.25 0.34 -8.11
N VAL A 72 -14.42 1.67 -8.27
CA VAL A 72 -13.58 2.45 -9.20
C VAL A 72 -12.14 2.50 -8.69
N SER A 73 -11.96 2.73 -7.40
CA SER A 73 -10.68 2.70 -6.71
C SER A 73 -10.08 1.29 -6.69
N LEU A 74 -10.93 0.25 -6.61
CA LEU A 74 -10.50 -1.15 -6.73
C LEU A 74 -9.89 -1.44 -8.11
N VAL A 75 -10.62 -1.12 -9.18
CA VAL A 75 -10.14 -1.33 -10.55
C VAL A 75 -8.91 -0.46 -10.85
N ALA A 76 -8.89 0.79 -10.37
CA ALA A 76 -7.72 1.66 -10.47
C ALA A 76 -6.49 1.07 -9.78
N TYR A 77 -6.68 0.43 -8.62
CA TYR A 77 -5.61 -0.25 -7.90
C TYR A 77 -5.12 -1.50 -8.66
N LEU A 78 -6.04 -2.40 -9.03
CA LEU A 78 -5.72 -3.67 -9.68
C LEU A 78 -5.04 -3.48 -11.04
N GLU A 79 -5.44 -2.47 -11.80
CA GLU A 79 -4.90 -2.20 -13.14
C GLU A 79 -3.81 -1.12 -13.15
N GLY A 80 -3.52 -0.53 -11.99
CA GLY A 80 -2.54 0.54 -11.84
C GLY A 80 -2.87 1.83 -12.59
N THR A 81 -4.15 2.10 -12.87
CA THR A 81 -4.61 3.27 -13.63
C THR A 81 -5.16 4.39 -12.73
N LYS A 82 -5.43 5.56 -13.31
CA LYS A 82 -6.12 6.66 -12.60
C LYS A 82 -7.62 6.35 -12.52
N GLN A 83 -8.29 6.83 -11.46
CA GLN A 83 -9.73 6.58 -11.23
C GLN A 83 -10.64 6.94 -12.42
N GLY A 84 -10.32 7.98 -13.20
CA GLY A 84 -11.11 8.32 -14.39
C GLY A 84 -11.04 7.28 -15.51
N GLU A 85 -9.90 6.60 -15.66
CA GLU A 85 -9.73 5.52 -16.63
C GLU A 85 -10.39 4.24 -16.13
N ALA A 86 -10.21 3.92 -14.84
CA ALA A 86 -10.91 2.81 -14.19
C ALA A 86 -12.44 2.95 -14.25
N ALA A 87 -12.96 4.16 -14.05
CA ALA A 87 -14.39 4.45 -14.21
C ALA A 87 -14.86 4.26 -15.66
N THR A 88 -14.04 4.61 -16.65
CA THR A 88 -14.36 4.36 -18.06
C THR A 88 -14.44 2.86 -18.34
N ARG A 89 -13.45 2.07 -17.88
CA ARG A 89 -13.43 0.61 -18.05
C ARG A 89 -14.57 -0.09 -17.34
N LEU A 90 -14.93 0.36 -16.13
CA LEU A 90 -16.11 -0.13 -15.42
C LEU A 90 -17.39 0.19 -16.17
N ALA A 91 -17.55 1.43 -16.66
CA ALA A 91 -18.72 1.81 -17.44
C ALA A 91 -18.86 0.99 -18.73
N ASP A 92 -17.75 0.74 -19.43
CA ASP A 92 -17.72 -0.09 -20.65
C ASP A 92 -18.07 -1.55 -20.34
N PHE A 93 -17.49 -2.11 -19.28
CA PHE A 93 -17.77 -3.48 -18.85
C PHE A 93 -19.21 -3.67 -18.37
N MET A 94 -19.76 -2.69 -17.65
CA MET A 94 -21.16 -2.69 -17.27
C MET A 94 -22.09 -2.45 -18.47
N GLY A 95 -21.63 -1.70 -19.47
CA GLY A 95 -22.25 -1.62 -20.79
C GLY A 95 -22.28 -2.95 -21.52
N PHE A 96 -21.34 -3.86 -21.21
CA PHE A 96 -21.30 -5.26 -21.69
C PHE A 96 -22.17 -6.20 -20.84
N LEU A 97 -22.24 -5.99 -19.51
CA LEU A 97 -23.10 -6.77 -18.59
C LEU A 97 -24.57 -6.38 -18.64
N THR A 98 -24.91 -5.20 -19.16
CA THR A 98 -26.29 -4.74 -19.35
C THR A 98 -26.84 -5.06 -20.74
N VAL A 99 -26.06 -5.72 -21.61
CA VAL A 99 -26.59 -6.34 -22.81
C VAL A 99 -27.04 -7.77 -22.48
N GLU A 100 -28.16 -7.93 -21.79
CA GLU A 100 -29.12 -8.99 -22.09
C GLU A 100 -30.55 -8.48 -21.91
N LYS A 101 -31.26 -8.43 -23.05
CA LYS A 101 -32.64 -7.99 -23.32
C LYS A 101 -32.91 -6.48 -23.37
N ARG A 102 -32.53 -5.89 -24.50
CA ARG A 102 -33.53 -5.26 -25.37
C ARG A 102 -33.51 -5.91 -26.75
N ASP A 103 -34.57 -6.64 -27.07
CA ASP A 103 -34.89 -7.06 -28.43
C ASP A 103 -35.42 -5.87 -29.26
N PRO A 104 -35.41 -5.99 -30.60
CA PRO A 104 -34.79 -5.01 -31.47
C PRO A 104 -35.79 -4.04 -32.09
N ALA A 105 -35.32 -2.84 -32.45
CA ALA A 105 -35.63 -2.15 -33.70
C ALA A 105 -35.41 -0.64 -33.53
N LYS A 106 -34.32 -0.12 -34.09
CA LYS A 106 -34.36 0.68 -35.32
C LYS A 106 -33.01 1.34 -35.58
N ARG A 107 -32.53 1.03 -36.79
CA ARG A 107 -31.78 1.90 -37.71
C ARG A 107 -30.34 2.20 -37.28
N ALA A 108 -29.40 1.63 -38.03
CA ALA A 108 -28.87 2.20 -39.28
C ALA A 108 -28.13 3.52 -38.97
N THR A 109 -26.89 3.77 -39.36
CA THR A 109 -25.97 3.17 -40.33
C THR A 109 -24.71 4.02 -40.16
N SER A 110 -23.53 3.44 -40.05
CA SER A 110 -22.33 4.03 -40.66
C SER A 110 -21.17 3.04 -40.63
N ALA A 111 -20.77 2.66 -41.84
CA ALA A 111 -19.61 1.84 -42.15
C ALA A 111 -18.30 2.53 -41.72
N PRO A 112 -17.19 1.77 -41.64
CA PRO A 112 -16.01 2.10 -40.86
C PRO A 112 -15.07 3.03 -41.62
N LYS A 113 -14.55 4.07 -40.96
CA LYS A 113 -13.35 4.76 -41.44
C LYS A 113 -12.11 4.03 -40.93
N LYS A 114 -11.44 3.38 -41.88
CA LYS A 114 -10.06 2.91 -41.81
C LYS A 114 -9.09 4.04 -41.45
N ALA A 115 -7.95 3.58 -40.92
CA ALA A 115 -6.62 4.17 -40.92
C ALA A 115 -6.27 5.08 -39.73
N GLY A 116 -5.40 4.51 -38.89
CA GLY A 116 -4.60 5.20 -37.90
C GLY A 116 -3.77 4.17 -37.15
N ASN A 117 -2.73 3.62 -37.78
CA ASN A 117 -1.63 2.98 -37.06
C ASN A 117 -0.98 4.07 -36.19
N THR A 118 -1.53 4.32 -35.00
CA THR A 118 -0.82 5.04 -33.96
C THR A 118 -0.24 3.97 -33.05
N VAL A 119 1.07 3.75 -33.21
CA VAL A 119 1.91 3.12 -32.19
C VAL A 119 1.51 3.74 -30.86
N ALA A 120 0.87 2.95 -30.00
CA ALA A 120 0.55 3.40 -28.66
C ALA A 120 1.86 3.80 -27.98
N PRO A 121 1.97 5.00 -27.37
CA PRO A 121 3.16 5.36 -26.65
C PRO A 121 3.42 4.32 -25.55
N PRO A 122 4.68 3.95 -25.28
CA PRO A 122 4.98 2.91 -24.31
C PRO A 122 4.35 3.32 -22.97
N LYS A 123 3.56 2.40 -22.40
CA LYS A 123 3.01 2.54 -21.06
C LYS A 123 4.19 2.70 -20.11
N THR A 124 4.42 3.92 -19.61
CA THR A 124 5.41 4.19 -18.58
C THR A 124 5.07 3.32 -17.38
N SER A 125 5.89 2.30 -17.12
CA SER A 125 5.83 1.50 -15.90
C SER A 125 5.88 2.43 -14.69
N LYS A 126 5.09 2.16 -13.65
CA LYS A 126 5.23 2.89 -12.39
C LYS A 126 6.69 2.77 -11.93
N PRO A 127 7.31 3.88 -11.47
CA PRO A 127 8.70 3.84 -11.04
C PRO A 127 8.86 2.83 -9.90
N VAL A 128 9.80 1.91 -10.05
CA VAL A 128 10.23 1.01 -8.98
C VAL A 128 11.07 1.83 -8.02
N TRP A 129 10.66 1.88 -6.75
CA TRP A 129 11.34 2.63 -5.70
C TRP A 129 12.24 1.71 -4.89
N CYS A 130 13.54 1.95 -4.96
CA CYS A 130 14.56 1.21 -4.24
C CYS A 130 15.06 2.02 -3.04
N ALA A 131 15.28 1.36 -1.91
CA ALA A 131 15.85 2.00 -0.73
C ALA A 131 17.33 2.35 -0.98
N VAL A 132 17.72 3.58 -0.65
CA VAL A 132 19.12 4.02 -0.66
C VAL A 132 19.67 3.84 0.75
N LEU A 133 20.59 2.88 0.91
CA LEU A 133 21.13 2.45 2.19
C LEU A 133 22.67 2.49 2.18
N PRO A 134 23.32 3.17 3.15
CA PRO A 134 22.71 4.06 4.14
C PRO A 134 22.14 5.33 3.49
N VAL A 135 21.33 6.06 4.24
CA VAL A 135 20.87 7.40 3.86
C VAL A 135 22.11 8.29 3.65
N PRO A 136 22.27 8.93 2.48
CA PRO A 136 23.39 9.82 2.20
C PRO A 136 23.46 10.99 3.18
N ALA A 137 24.68 11.45 3.48
CA ALA A 137 24.90 12.55 4.42
C ALA A 137 24.32 13.89 3.95
N ASP A 138 24.17 14.05 2.64
CA ASP A 138 23.58 15.21 1.96
C ASP A 138 22.08 15.05 1.68
N ALA A 139 21.46 13.95 2.10
CA ALA A 139 20.02 13.77 1.99
C ALA A 139 19.28 14.87 2.77
N PRO A 140 18.13 15.35 2.26
CA PRO A 140 17.31 16.31 3.00
C PRO A 140 16.86 15.70 4.34
N PRO A 141 16.52 16.51 5.35
CA PRO A 141 16.01 15.99 6.61
C PRO A 141 14.70 15.19 6.40
N PRO A 142 14.44 14.17 7.22
CA PRO A 142 13.20 13.41 7.12
C PRO A 142 11.98 14.30 7.41
N PRO A 143 10.81 14.04 6.80
CA PRO A 143 9.63 14.88 6.97
C PRO A 143 9.19 14.98 8.43
N ALA A 144 9.05 16.21 8.94
CA ALA A 144 8.64 16.44 10.33
C ALA A 144 7.18 16.01 10.65
N ALA A 145 6.36 15.76 9.62
CA ALA A 145 4.98 15.35 9.76
C ALA A 145 4.53 14.48 8.58
N HIS A 146 3.56 13.61 8.84
CA HIS A 146 2.84 12.88 7.81
C HIS A 146 1.57 13.64 7.41
N SER A 147 1.28 13.74 6.11
CA SER A 147 0.10 14.47 5.59
C SER A 147 -1.22 14.06 6.27
N LYS A 148 -1.46 12.76 6.38
CA LYS A 148 -2.62 12.18 7.08
C LYS A 148 -2.53 12.19 8.62
N HIS A 149 -1.38 11.82 9.20
CA HIS A 149 -1.29 11.56 10.65
C HIS A 149 -0.78 12.75 11.48
N GLY A 150 -0.29 13.82 10.84
CA GLY A 150 0.26 14.98 11.51
C GLY A 150 1.67 14.73 12.05
N LYS A 151 2.01 15.35 13.18
CA LYS A 151 3.33 15.19 13.81
C LYS A 151 3.43 13.83 14.52
N PRO A 152 4.56 13.12 14.40
CA PRO A 152 4.79 11.90 15.17
C PRO A 152 4.95 12.21 16.66
N SER A 153 4.52 11.26 17.48
CA SER A 153 4.76 11.24 18.92
C SER A 153 6.17 10.76 19.28
N MET A 154 6.73 9.85 18.47
CA MET A 154 8.07 9.27 18.63
C MET A 154 8.63 8.93 17.25
N CYS A 155 9.95 9.03 17.10
CA CYS A 155 10.68 8.63 15.90
C CYS A 155 11.92 7.84 16.31
N TRP A 156 12.18 6.72 15.65
CA TRP A 156 13.35 5.88 15.90
C TRP A 156 14.16 5.68 14.62
N ALA A 157 15.44 6.04 14.65
CA ALA A 157 16.37 5.76 13.57
C ALA A 157 16.96 4.36 13.73
N TYR A 158 17.00 3.61 12.64
CA TYR A 158 17.75 2.37 12.52
C TYR A 158 19.08 2.69 11.85
N HIS A 159 20.18 2.19 12.40
CA HIS A 159 21.53 2.45 11.92
C HIS A 159 22.20 1.16 11.44
N ASN A 160 23.18 1.28 10.53
CA ASN A 160 24.13 0.20 10.24
C ASN A 160 25.19 0.09 11.34
N GLU A 161 26.16 -0.82 11.17
CA GLU A 161 27.25 -1.00 12.14
C GLU A 161 28.12 0.25 12.30
N ALA A 162 28.21 1.07 11.26
CA ALA A 162 28.94 2.33 11.26
C ALA A 162 28.17 3.51 11.88
N GLY A 163 26.96 3.29 12.40
CA GLY A 163 26.11 4.34 12.98
C GLY A 163 25.42 5.24 11.95
N GLN A 164 25.44 4.88 10.66
CA GLN A 164 24.77 5.62 9.60
C GLN A 164 23.30 5.20 9.50
N VAL A 165 22.41 6.15 9.28
CA VAL A 165 20.96 5.91 9.23
C VAL A 165 20.60 5.03 8.02
N LEU A 166 19.79 4.00 8.24
CA LEU A 166 19.21 3.13 7.21
C LEU A 166 17.75 3.52 6.93
N CYS A 167 16.96 3.70 7.98
CA CYS A 167 15.57 4.13 7.88
C CYS A 167 15.09 4.69 9.22
N TRP A 168 13.84 5.16 9.24
CA TRP A 168 13.16 5.57 10.46
C TRP A 168 11.86 4.82 10.66
N VAL A 169 11.39 4.73 11.90
CA VAL A 169 10.01 4.35 12.25
C VAL A 169 9.37 5.50 12.99
N TYR A 170 8.24 5.99 12.46
CA TYR A 170 7.46 7.08 13.03
C TYR A 170 6.22 6.53 13.71
N ARG A 171 5.97 6.95 14.95
CA ARG A 171 4.77 6.59 15.71
C ARG A 171 3.81 7.76 15.80
N PHE A 172 2.55 7.53 15.44
CA PHE A 172 1.46 8.50 15.55
C PHE A 172 0.41 8.03 16.55
N GLU A 173 -0.08 8.96 17.36
CA GLU A 173 -1.20 8.69 18.27
C GLU A 173 -2.53 8.64 17.52
N PRO A 174 -3.52 7.93 18.06
CA PRO A 174 -4.91 8.00 17.61
C PRO A 174 -5.42 9.45 17.55
N LYS A 175 -6.25 9.78 16.55
CA LYS A 175 -6.87 11.12 16.45
C LYS A 175 -8.24 11.19 17.11
N SER A 176 -8.87 10.05 17.34
CA SER A 176 -10.16 9.91 17.97
C SER A 176 -10.21 8.66 18.84
N ASP A 177 -11.17 8.62 19.75
CA ASP A 177 -11.44 7.41 20.53
C ASP A 177 -11.77 6.22 19.62
N GLY A 178 -11.27 5.04 19.96
CA GLY A 178 -11.38 3.82 19.15
C GLY A 178 -10.37 3.64 18.00
N GLU A 179 -9.59 4.67 17.62
CA GLU A 179 -8.48 4.50 16.67
C GLU A 179 -7.24 3.87 17.34
N ARG A 180 -6.49 3.06 16.58
CA ARG A 180 -5.20 2.51 17.04
C ARG A 180 -4.05 3.41 16.61
N LYS A 181 -3.03 3.50 17.48
CA LYS A 181 -1.73 4.10 17.16
C LYS A 181 -1.16 3.51 15.86
N GLN A 182 -0.50 4.35 15.08
CA GLN A 182 0.07 3.96 13.79
C GLN A 182 1.60 3.99 13.86
N TYR A 183 2.23 3.04 13.19
CA TYR A 183 3.69 2.98 13.01
C TYR A 183 3.97 2.95 11.53
N LEU A 184 4.70 3.95 11.02
CA LEU A 184 5.01 4.07 9.60
C LEU A 184 6.53 4.08 9.42
N PRO A 185 7.10 3.12 8.67
CA PRO A 185 8.48 3.20 8.26
C PRO A 185 8.67 4.33 7.25
N LEU A 186 9.80 5.00 7.34
CA LEU A 186 10.23 6.05 6.45
C LEU A 186 11.63 5.71 5.92
N THR A 187 11.73 5.54 4.61
CA THR A 187 12.95 5.13 3.91
C THR A 187 13.29 6.18 2.87
N TYR A 188 14.58 6.49 2.73
CA TYR A 188 15.05 7.33 1.63
C TYR A 188 15.16 6.44 0.39
N CYS A 189 14.39 6.75 -0.64
CA CYS A 189 14.30 5.89 -1.81
C CYS A 189 14.63 6.65 -3.09
N GLU A 190 15.16 5.94 -4.06
CA GLU A 190 15.36 6.42 -5.42
C GLU A 190 14.50 5.64 -6.41
N CYS A 191 14.12 6.33 -7.47
CA CYS A 191 13.69 5.77 -8.73
C CYS A 191 14.47 6.47 -9.86
N GLU A 192 14.19 6.13 -11.12
CA GLU A 192 14.93 6.65 -12.29
C GLU A 192 15.02 8.19 -12.34
N GLU A 193 14.05 8.92 -11.78
CA GLU A 193 13.93 10.37 -11.93
C GLU A 193 14.07 11.16 -10.61
N LEU A 194 13.98 10.49 -9.46
CA LEU A 194 13.85 11.18 -8.18
C LEU A 194 14.37 10.35 -7.02
N THR A 195 15.09 11.02 -6.12
CA THR A 195 15.46 10.49 -4.80
C THR A 195 14.76 11.30 -3.72
N THR A 196 13.96 10.65 -2.88
CA THR A 196 13.15 11.31 -1.85
C THR A 196 12.76 10.39 -0.71
N TRP A 197 12.31 10.99 0.38
CA TRP A 197 11.74 10.25 1.51
C TRP A 197 10.37 9.65 1.16
N ARG A 198 10.21 8.37 1.48
CA ARG A 198 9.00 7.59 1.22
C ARG A 198 8.54 6.91 2.50
N TRP A 199 7.24 6.97 2.77
CA TRP A 199 6.59 6.16 3.82
C TRP A 199 6.49 4.71 3.35
N GLN A 200 7.63 4.01 3.38
CA GLN A 200 7.86 2.71 2.79
C GLN A 200 8.76 1.88 3.70
N GLY A 201 8.43 0.59 3.87
CA GLY A 201 9.24 -0.35 4.63
C GLY A 201 10.50 -0.79 3.89
N LEU A 202 11.47 -1.30 4.63
CA LEU A 202 12.62 -2.00 4.06
C LEU A 202 12.25 -3.43 3.68
N SER A 203 12.80 -3.88 2.56
CA SER A 203 12.83 -5.30 2.19
C SER A 203 13.73 -6.07 3.14
N ASP A 204 13.60 -7.39 3.14
CA ASP A 204 14.52 -8.26 3.87
C ASP A 204 15.93 -8.23 3.24
N PRO A 205 16.99 -8.36 4.05
CA PRO A 205 16.97 -8.45 5.51
C PRO A 205 16.76 -7.10 6.18
N ARG A 206 15.91 -7.06 7.22
CA ARG A 206 15.62 -5.84 7.98
C ARG A 206 16.60 -5.65 9.15
N PRO A 207 17.06 -4.41 9.41
CA PRO A 207 18.01 -4.14 10.47
C PRO A 207 17.38 -4.28 11.87
N LEU A 208 18.23 -4.54 12.86
CA LEU A 208 17.89 -4.40 14.27
C LEU A 208 17.99 -2.94 14.70
N TYR A 209 17.12 -2.52 15.61
CA TYR A 209 17.25 -1.21 16.26
C TYR A 209 18.52 -1.20 17.11
N ARG A 210 19.35 -0.16 16.98
CA ARG A 210 20.66 -0.03 17.68
C ARG A 210 21.70 -1.09 17.28
N LEU A 211 21.72 -1.49 16.01
CA LEU A 211 22.71 -2.42 15.46
C LEU A 211 24.15 -1.92 15.63
N ASP A 212 24.37 -0.61 15.51
CA ASP A 212 25.63 0.06 15.83
C ASP A 212 26.13 -0.27 17.24
N LYS A 213 25.23 -0.29 18.23
CA LYS A 213 25.60 -0.61 19.62
C LYS A 213 25.84 -2.10 19.83
N LEU A 214 25.04 -2.95 19.17
CA LEU A 214 25.22 -4.41 19.22
C LEU A 214 26.60 -4.81 18.69
N THR A 215 27.06 -4.14 17.63
CA THR A 215 28.32 -4.46 16.96
C THR A 215 29.52 -3.80 17.62
N ALA A 216 29.34 -2.64 18.25
CA ALA A 216 30.39 -1.99 19.04
C ALA A 216 30.73 -2.74 20.35
N ASN A 217 29.81 -3.55 20.89
CA ASN A 217 30.04 -4.29 22.14
C ASN A 217 29.56 -5.74 22.06
N ALA A 218 30.43 -6.61 21.52
CA ALA A 218 30.13 -8.02 21.30
C ALA A 218 29.92 -8.86 22.58
N ILE A 219 30.31 -8.34 23.75
CA ILE A 219 30.21 -9.08 25.03
C ILE A 219 29.06 -8.58 25.93
N ALA A 220 28.43 -7.45 25.59
CA ALA A 220 27.31 -6.93 26.36
C ALA A 220 26.11 -7.90 26.29
N PRO A 221 25.40 -8.12 27.40
CA PRO A 221 24.10 -8.79 27.35
C PRO A 221 23.16 -8.07 26.37
N VAL A 222 22.39 -8.84 25.61
CA VAL A 222 21.41 -8.30 24.66
C VAL A 222 20.00 -8.53 25.20
N VAL A 223 19.20 -7.47 25.28
CA VAL A 223 17.78 -7.54 25.65
C VAL A 223 16.95 -7.27 24.41
N VAL A 224 16.21 -8.27 23.94
CA VAL A 224 15.32 -8.12 22.79
C VAL A 224 13.92 -7.77 23.28
N CYS A 225 13.44 -6.58 22.92
CA CYS A 225 12.12 -6.08 23.28
C CYS A 225 11.13 -6.21 22.11
N GLU A 226 9.83 -6.16 22.42
CA GLU A 226 8.77 -6.24 21.41
C GLU A 226 8.80 -5.07 20.40
N GLY A 227 9.17 -3.87 20.86
CA GLY A 227 9.22 -2.67 20.02
C GLY A 227 10.12 -1.57 20.59
N GLU A 228 10.31 -0.50 19.82
CA GLU A 228 11.35 0.50 20.04
C GLU A 228 11.15 1.26 21.36
N LYS A 229 9.90 1.60 21.69
CA LYS A 229 9.55 2.25 22.96
C LYS A 229 9.96 1.41 24.18
N ALA A 230 9.77 0.08 24.10
CA ALA A 230 10.16 -0.82 25.17
C ALA A 230 11.69 -0.99 25.22
N ALA A 231 12.36 -1.04 24.07
CA ALA A 231 13.83 -1.07 23.99
C ALA A 231 14.46 0.19 24.59
N ASP A 232 13.88 1.37 24.35
CA ASP A 232 14.32 2.62 24.96
C ASP A 232 14.14 2.61 26.48
N ALA A 233 12.98 2.16 26.98
CA ALA A 233 12.74 2.05 28.41
C ALA A 233 13.65 1.01 29.10
N ALA A 234 13.86 -0.15 28.46
CA ALA A 234 14.73 -1.20 28.98
C ALA A 234 16.18 -0.72 29.11
N ALA A 235 16.66 0.10 28.19
CA ALA A 235 18.03 0.63 28.25
C ALA A 235 18.27 1.60 29.42
N LEU A 236 17.22 2.18 30.00
CA LEU A 236 17.32 2.94 31.24
C LEU A 236 17.47 2.03 32.46
N LEU A 237 16.91 0.82 32.41
CA LEU A 237 16.92 -0.17 33.49
C LEU A 237 18.17 -1.06 33.44
N PHE A 238 18.69 -1.32 32.25
CA PHE A 238 19.83 -2.20 32.00
C PHE A 238 20.94 -1.44 31.26
N PRO A 239 21.67 -0.52 31.95
CA PRO A 239 22.65 0.35 31.30
C PRO A 239 23.85 -0.42 30.70
N ASP A 240 24.15 -1.60 31.24
CA ASP A 240 25.24 -2.46 30.76
C ASP A 240 24.82 -3.41 29.62
N ALA A 241 23.54 -3.40 29.25
CA ALA A 241 22.99 -4.25 28.19
C ALA A 241 22.65 -3.43 26.94
N VAL A 242 22.73 -4.07 25.77
CA VAL A 242 22.20 -3.49 24.54
C VAL A 242 20.75 -3.92 24.38
N CYS A 243 19.81 -3.02 24.70
CA CYS A 243 18.38 -3.25 24.46
C CYS A 243 18.01 -2.88 23.02
N THR A 244 17.41 -3.82 22.31
CA THR A 244 17.14 -3.77 20.86
C THR A 244 15.72 -4.28 20.53
N THR A 245 15.31 -4.16 19.27
CA THR A 245 14.09 -4.77 18.71
C THR A 245 14.23 -4.98 17.21
N MET A 246 13.34 -5.78 16.63
CA MET A 246 13.21 -5.99 15.18
C MET A 246 12.46 -4.82 14.55
N LEU A 247 12.81 -4.46 13.31
CA LEU A 247 11.97 -3.57 12.51
C LEU A 247 10.57 -4.18 12.33
N ASN A 248 9.52 -3.43 12.68
CA ASN A 248 8.12 -3.87 12.80
C ASN A 248 7.77 -4.71 14.05
N GLY A 249 8.70 -4.88 14.99
CA GLY A 249 8.46 -5.56 16.27
C GLY A 249 7.92 -6.98 16.09
N ALA A 250 6.93 -7.36 16.91
CA ALA A 250 6.29 -8.68 16.85
C ALA A 250 5.61 -9.01 15.50
N GLN A 251 5.34 -8.02 14.65
CA GLN A 251 4.77 -8.22 13.33
C GLN A 251 5.81 -8.46 12.24
N ALA A 252 7.11 -8.41 12.57
CA ALA A 252 8.19 -8.62 11.62
C ALA A 252 8.06 -9.93 10.80
N PRO A 253 7.66 -11.10 11.34
CA PRO A 253 7.53 -12.32 10.55
C PRO A 253 6.42 -12.29 9.48
N HIS A 254 5.52 -11.31 9.55
CA HIS A 254 4.34 -11.20 8.69
C HIS A 254 4.41 -10.01 7.71
N LYS A 255 5.57 -9.34 7.64
CA LYS A 255 5.82 -8.11 6.90
C LYS A 255 6.73 -8.31 5.71
#